data_AF-A0A7W5TC31-F1
#
_entry.id   AF-A0A7W5TC31-F1
#
_cell.length_a   1.000
_cell.length_b   1.000
_cell.length_c   1.000
_cell.angle_alpha   90.00
_cell.angle_beta   90.00
_cell.angle_gamma   90.00
#
_symmetry.space_group_name_H-M   'P 1'
#
loop_
_entity.id
_entity.type
_entity.pdbx_description
1 polymer ?
#
loop_
_entity_poly.entity_id
_entity_poly.type
_entity_poly.pdbx_seq_one_letter_code
_entity_poly.pdbx_strand_id
1 'polypeptide(L)'
;SVPARTDVPDTDFDACGKKGIADLKAANEGGTLFGSLAQGYGAPPAIANAYKDVVSKFVHGQIKSSDEAVKQLVQAIDDAR
;
A
#
# COMPACT_ATOMS: atom_id res chain seq x y z
N SER A 1 -7.19 -12.52 -5.72
CA SER A 1 -5.83 -12.48 -5.15
C SER A 1 -4.93 -13.37 -6.00
N VAL A 2 -3.61 -13.28 -5.80
CA VAL A 2 -2.61 -14.11 -6.49
C VAL A 2 -2.07 -15.14 -5.48
N PRO A 3 -1.75 -16.38 -5.87
CA PRO A 3 -1.10 -17.34 -4.99
C PRO A 3 0.24 -16.83 -4.45
N ALA A 4 0.55 -17.12 -3.18
CA ALA A 4 1.86 -16.81 -2.62
C ALA A 4 2.97 -17.70 -3.21
N ARG A 5 2.63 -18.94 -3.58
CA ARG A 5 3.53 -19.86 -4.30
C ARG A 5 3.68 -19.41 -5.75
N THR A 6 4.91 -19.22 -6.20
CA THR A 6 5.24 -18.74 -7.56
C THR A 6 5.27 -19.85 -8.61
N ASP A 7 5.07 -21.10 -8.21
CA ASP A 7 5.08 -22.29 -9.07
C ASP A 7 3.67 -22.84 -9.37
N VAL A 8 2.62 -22.16 -8.92
CA VAL A 8 1.22 -22.53 -9.21
C VAL A 8 0.88 -22.10 -10.64
N PRO A 9 0.38 -23.00 -11.50
CA PRO A 9 -0.03 -22.64 -12.85
C PRO A 9 -1.26 -21.72 -12.82
N ASP A 10 -1.35 -20.81 -13.79
CA ASP A 10 -2.44 -19.83 -13.89
C ASP A 10 -3.69 -20.37 -14.62
N THR A 11 -3.68 -21.63 -15.06
CA THR A 11 -4.65 -22.21 -16.00
C THR A 11 -6.11 -22.06 -15.54
N ASP A 12 -6.35 -22.28 -14.25
CA ASP A 12 -7.68 -22.29 -13.63
C ASP A 12 -8.14 -20.93 -13.10
N PHE A 13 -7.31 -19.89 -13.28
CA PHE A 13 -7.68 -18.52 -12.90
C PHE A 13 -8.47 -17.84 -14.03
N ASP A 14 -9.38 -16.95 -13.63
CA ASP A 14 -10.06 -16.07 -14.56
C ASP A 14 -9.07 -15.05 -15.18
N ALA A 15 -9.56 -14.21 -16.09
CA ALA A 15 -8.73 -13.21 -16.76
C ALA A 15 -8.04 -12.24 -15.77
N CYS A 16 -8.71 -11.87 -14.68
CA CYS A 16 -8.15 -10.98 -13.65
C CYS A 16 -7.06 -11.68 -12.82
N GLY A 17 -7.25 -12.95 -12.48
CA GLY A 17 -6.29 -13.76 -11.74
C GLY A 17 -5.03 -14.04 -12.55
N LYS A 18 -5.18 -14.41 -13.83
CA LYS A 18 -4.07 -14.58 -14.78
C LYS A 18 -3.25 -13.30 -14.93
N LYS A 19 -3.94 -12.17 -15.13
CA LYS A 19 -3.29 -10.86 -15.16
C LYS A 19 -2.53 -10.56 -13.86
N GLY A 20 -3.15 -10.81 -12.70
CA GLY A 20 -2.49 -10.58 -11.41
C GLY A 20 -1.22 -11.42 -11.21
N ILE A 21 -1.23 -12.69 -11.63
CA ILE A 21 -0.05 -13.58 -11.58
C ILE A 21 1.07 -13.04 -12.47
N ALA A 22 0.75 -12.65 -13.71
CA ALA A 22 1.71 -12.07 -14.65
C ALA A 22 2.29 -10.74 -14.14
N ASP A 23 1.44 -9.85 -13.61
CA ASP A 23 1.86 -8.56 -13.03
C ASP A 23 2.76 -8.76 -11.81
N LEU A 24 2.45 -9.73 -10.93
CA LEU A 24 3.29 -10.05 -9.76
C LEU A 24 4.69 -10.48 -10.20
N LYS A 25 4.79 -11.39 -11.19
CA LYS A 25 6.07 -11.85 -11.73
C LYS A 25 6.87 -10.69 -12.32
N ALA A 26 6.23 -9.87 -13.17
CA ALA A 26 6.87 -8.72 -13.80
C ALA A 26 7.35 -7.68 -12.79
N ALA A 27 6.54 -7.38 -11.76
CA ALA A 27 6.91 -6.42 -10.71
C ALA A 27 8.06 -6.94 -9.85
N ASN A 28 8.10 -8.24 -9.55
CA ASN A 28 9.19 -8.86 -8.81
C ASN A 28 10.50 -8.83 -9.61
N GLU A 29 10.46 -9.19 -10.90
CA GLU A 29 11.62 -9.13 -11.79
C GLU A 29 12.11 -7.69 -12.03
N GLY A 30 11.19 -6.72 -12.08
CA GLY A 30 11.49 -5.31 -12.28
C GLY A 30 11.86 -4.52 -11.01
N GLY A 31 11.83 -5.15 -9.83
CA GLY A 31 12.09 -4.45 -8.56
C GLY A 31 11.03 -3.41 -8.19
N THR A 32 9.80 -3.57 -8.70
CA THR A 32 8.66 -2.66 -8.46
C THR A 32 7.57 -3.29 -7.61
N LEU A 33 7.82 -4.48 -7.04
CA LEU A 33 6.92 -5.15 -6.10
C LEU A 33 7.04 -4.54 -4.70
N PHE A 34 6.33 -3.44 -4.45
CA PHE A 34 6.33 -2.75 -3.15
C PHE A 34 5.21 -3.21 -2.22
N GLY A 35 5.48 -3.18 -0.92
CA GLY A 35 4.51 -3.46 0.12
C GLY A 35 3.49 -2.32 0.26
N SER A 36 2.20 -2.66 0.30
CA SER A 36 1.14 -1.68 0.56
C SER A 36 1.15 -1.15 1.99
N LEU A 37 1.12 0.18 2.16
CA LEU A 37 0.90 0.83 3.46
C LEU A 37 -0.49 0.56 4.02
N ALA A 38 -1.53 0.59 3.17
CA ALA A 38 -2.91 0.42 3.59
C ALA A 38 -3.18 -0.99 4.14
N GLN A 39 -2.52 -2.01 3.59
CA GLN A 39 -2.62 -3.40 4.02
C GLN A 39 -1.46 -3.87 4.92
N GLY A 40 -0.61 -2.96 5.41
CA GLY A 40 0.38 -3.27 6.46
C GLY A 40 1.68 -3.93 5.99
N TYR A 41 1.96 -3.94 4.68
CA TYR A 41 3.22 -4.46 4.11
C TYR A 41 4.27 -3.37 3.91
N GLY A 42 3.88 -2.09 3.90
CA GLY A 42 4.78 -0.97 3.58
C GLY A 42 5.51 -0.34 4.78
N ALA A 43 5.01 -0.54 6.01
CA ALA A 43 5.58 0.03 7.23
C ALA A 43 5.07 -0.68 8.50
N PRO A 44 5.74 -0.53 9.65
CA PRO A 44 5.23 -0.99 10.95
C PRO A 44 3.83 -0.43 11.25
N PRO A 45 2.99 -1.15 12.05
CA PRO A 45 1.62 -0.74 12.33
C PRO A 45 1.46 0.68 12.87
N ALA A 46 2.38 1.15 13.73
CA ALA A 46 2.34 2.51 14.28
C ALA A 46 2.41 3.58 13.18
N ILE A 47 3.41 3.48 12.30
CA ILE A 47 3.60 4.39 11.16
C ILE A 47 2.45 4.28 10.17
N ALA A 48 2.00 3.06 9.84
CA ALA A 48 0.90 2.85 8.91
C ALA A 48 -0.43 3.45 9.43
N ASN A 49 -0.69 3.37 10.74
CA ASN A 49 -1.88 3.96 11.36
C ASN A 49 -1.80 5.49 11.44
N ALA A 50 -0.63 6.05 11.76
CA ALA A 50 -0.40 7.50 11.72
C ALA A 50 -0.65 8.08 10.33
N TYR A 51 -0.11 7.43 9.28
CA TYR A 51 -0.39 7.78 7.89
C TYR A 51 -1.89 7.75 7.57
N LYS A 52 -2.58 6.66 7.92
CA LYS A 52 -4.03 6.49 7.65
C LYS A 52 -4.87 7.55 8.33
N ASP A 53 -4.53 7.94 9.56
CA ASP A 53 -5.26 8.98 10.30
C ASP A 53 -5.18 10.34 9.59
N VAL A 54 -3.98 10.77 9.22
CA VAL A 54 -3.79 12.05 8.51
C VAL A 54 -4.49 12.04 7.15
N VAL A 55 -4.37 10.96 6.37
CA VAL A 55 -5.07 10.82 5.09
C VAL A 55 -6.58 10.88 5.29
N SER A 56 -7.11 10.15 6.28
CA SER A 56 -8.54 10.16 6.60
C SER A 56 -9.03 11.56 6.97
N LYS A 57 -8.33 12.26 7.86
CA LYS A 57 -8.67 13.64 8.25
C LYS A 57 -8.67 14.59 7.05
N PHE A 58 -7.72 14.45 6.14
CA PHE A 58 -7.64 15.28 4.93
C PHE A 58 -8.80 15.01 3.97
N VAL A 59 -9.07 13.76 3.61
CA VAL A 59 -10.13 13.43 2.63
C VAL A 59 -11.54 13.68 3.17
N HIS A 60 -11.71 13.69 4.49
CA HIS A 60 -12.97 14.11 5.14
C HIS A 60 -13.05 15.63 5.37
N GLY A 61 -12.09 16.42 4.87
CA GLY A 61 -12.09 17.88 4.97
C GLY A 61 -11.87 18.41 6.39
N GLN A 62 -11.32 17.61 7.30
CA GLN A 62 -10.95 18.03 8.65
C GLN A 62 -9.62 18.80 8.63
N ILE A 63 -8.69 18.41 7.75
CA ILE A 63 -7.51 19.19 7.37
C ILE A 63 -7.85 19.97 6.10
N LYS A 64 -7.65 21.29 6.09
CA LYS A 64 -8.25 22.17 5.07
C LYS A 64 -7.38 22.37 3.83
N SER A 65 -6.09 22.06 3.89
CA SER A 65 -5.16 22.24 2.78
C SER A 65 -4.16 21.09 2.69
N SER A 66 -3.66 20.83 1.48
CA SER A 66 -2.63 19.83 1.25
C SER A 66 -1.33 20.16 2.00
N ASP A 67 -0.97 21.45 2.09
CA ASP A 67 0.23 21.90 2.81
C ASP A 67 0.15 21.58 4.30
N GLU A 68 -1.02 21.77 4.91
CA GLU A 68 -1.26 21.39 6.30
C GLU A 68 -1.23 19.88 6.47
N ALA A 69 -1.83 19.12 5.54
CA ALA A 69 -1.82 17.66 5.58
C ALA A 69 -0.39 17.09 5.49
N VAL A 70 0.47 17.65 4.64
CA VAL A 70 1.88 17.25 4.53
C VAL A 70 2.63 17.53 5.83
N LYS A 71 2.44 18.71 6.44
CA LYS A 71 3.07 19.05 7.74
C LYS A 71 2.63 18.08 8.84
N GLN A 72 1.32 17.82 8.96
CA GLN A 72 0.80 16.87 9.95
C GLN A 72 1.27 15.45 9.68
N LEU A 73 1.41 15.05 8.40
CA LEU A 73 1.89 13.72 8.04
C LEU A 73 3.35 13.49 8.47
N VAL A 74 4.24 14.46 8.22
CA VAL A 74 5.64 14.37 8.65
C VAL A 74 5.71 14.24 10.17
N GLN A 75 5.01 15.11 10.90
CA GLN A 75 4.98 15.08 12.36
C GLN A 75 4.46 13.73 12.89
N ALA A 76 3.33 13.25 12.37
CA ALA A 76 2.71 12.01 12.83
C ALA A 76 3.58 10.77 12.55
N ILE A 77 4.34 10.77 11.45
CA ILE A 77 5.31 9.70 11.16
C ILE A 77 6.49 9.77 12.12
N ASP A 78 7.04 10.95 12.39
CA ASP A 78 8.16 11.12 13.33
C ASP A 78 7.77 10.71 14.75
N ASP A 79 6.54 11.03 15.20
CA ASP A 79 6.01 10.63 16.52
C ASP A 79 5.76 9.11 16.64
N ALA A 80 5.62 8.41 15.51
CA ALA A 80 5.30 6.98 15.45
C ALA A 80 6.53 6.07 15.22
N ARG A 81 7.73 6.66 15.12
CA ARG A 81 9.01 5.93 15.01
C ARG A 81 9.47 5.39 16.36
#